data_AF-A0A6A8LPB2-F1
#
_entry.id   AF-A0A6A8LPB2-F1
#
_cell.length_a   1.000
_cell.length_b   1.000
_cell.length_c   1.000
_cell.angle_alpha   90.00
_cell.angle_beta   90.00
_cell.angle_gamma   90.00
#
_symmetry.space_group_name_H-M   'P 1'
#
loop_
_entity.id
_entity.type
_entity.pdbx_description
1 polymer ?
#
loop_
_entity_poly.entity_id
_entity_poly.type
_entity_poly.pdbx_seq_one_letter_code
_entity_poly.pdbx_strand_id
1 'polypeptide(L)'
;AMAFAVIIATPLSTVGLAYAIGISGIAGGAASVGVTSCFMIVAIATFKANGKGVSLAMFWGGVKMMLANFVEHPRMFIPIAIVGAITGFIDSFLNIQNGSAEAGFGQPVGPIDSFQYMSGNTGTNILILLLIYYILPILISLVVYWIIRKFPKLYNSNDWKVDIDK
;
A
#
# COMPACT_ATOMS: atom_id res chain seq x y z
N ALA A 1 -2.19 -7.35 -6.41
CA ALA A 1 -1.54 -6.72 -5.24
C ALA A 1 -0.14 -6.17 -5.51
N MET A 2 0.89 -7.01 -5.64
CA MET A 2 2.30 -6.57 -5.80
C MET A 2 2.49 -5.51 -6.90
N ALA A 3 1.93 -5.73 -8.09
CA ALA A 3 2.03 -4.77 -9.19
C ALA A 3 1.42 -3.40 -8.82
N PHE A 4 0.21 -3.39 -8.26
CA PHE A 4 -0.47 -2.16 -7.84
C PHE A 4 0.26 -1.42 -6.71
N ALA A 5 0.90 -2.15 -5.79
CA ALA A 5 1.76 -1.57 -4.75
C ALA A 5 2.94 -0.80 -5.36
N VAL A 6 3.56 -1.33 -6.43
CA VAL A 6 4.66 -0.67 -7.13
C VAL A 6 4.14 0.47 -8.01
N ILE A 7 3.06 0.26 -8.77
CA ILE A 7 2.53 1.25 -9.73
C ILE A 7 2.14 2.56 -9.05
N ILE A 8 1.55 2.52 -7.84
CA ILE A 8 1.20 3.77 -7.12
C ILE A 8 2.43 4.63 -6.77
N ALA A 9 3.60 4.00 -6.66
CA ALA A 9 4.88 4.68 -6.42
C ALA A 9 5.55 5.16 -7.73
N THR A 10 4.87 5.06 -8.86
CA THR A 10 5.29 5.56 -10.18
C THR A 10 4.40 6.74 -10.61
N PRO A 11 4.69 7.47 -11.71
CA PRO A 11 3.85 8.61 -12.11
C PRO A 11 2.49 8.18 -12.70
N LEU A 12 2.18 6.89 -12.74
CA LEU A 12 0.95 6.35 -13.29
C LEU A 12 -0.23 6.47 -12.32
N SER A 13 -1.44 6.59 -12.88
CA SER A 13 -2.68 6.53 -12.10
C SER A 13 -3.11 5.08 -11.91
N THR A 14 -3.01 4.55 -10.68
CA THR A 14 -3.51 3.21 -10.35
C THR A 14 -5.02 3.10 -10.49
N VAL A 15 -5.76 4.14 -10.13
CA VAL A 15 -7.23 4.20 -10.27
C VAL A 15 -7.62 4.13 -11.76
N GLY A 16 -6.98 4.96 -12.58
CA GLY A 16 -7.22 4.95 -14.03
C GLY A 16 -6.85 3.62 -14.66
N LEU A 17 -5.73 3.02 -14.24
CA LEU A 17 -5.30 1.71 -14.73
C LEU A 17 -6.28 0.60 -14.33
N ALA A 18 -6.68 0.55 -13.04
CA ALA A 18 -7.64 -0.43 -12.54
C ALA A 18 -8.96 -0.39 -13.32
N TYR A 19 -9.46 0.83 -13.55
CA TYR A 19 -10.68 1.05 -14.32
C TYR A 19 -10.51 0.64 -15.78
N ALA A 20 -9.42 1.04 -16.43
CA ALA A 20 -9.17 0.74 -17.85
C ALA A 20 -9.03 -0.76 -18.14
N ILE A 21 -8.38 -1.52 -17.25
CA ILE A 21 -8.26 -2.98 -17.39
C ILE A 21 -9.48 -3.74 -16.84
N GLY A 22 -10.42 -3.04 -16.19
CA GLY A 22 -11.62 -3.64 -15.62
C GLY A 22 -11.36 -4.61 -14.46
N ILE A 23 -10.30 -4.42 -13.68
CA ILE A 23 -9.97 -5.34 -12.58
C ILE A 23 -11.01 -5.21 -11.46
N SER A 24 -11.67 -6.31 -11.09
CA SER A 24 -12.75 -6.30 -10.09
C SER A 24 -12.80 -7.61 -9.31
N GLY A 25 -13.69 -7.69 -8.32
CA GLY A 25 -13.82 -8.85 -7.45
C GLY A 25 -12.57 -9.04 -6.59
N ILE A 26 -12.14 -10.29 -6.38
CA ILE A 26 -10.97 -10.62 -5.55
C ILE A 26 -9.69 -9.98 -6.10
N ALA A 27 -9.55 -9.92 -7.43
CA ALA A 27 -8.41 -9.26 -8.06
C ALA A 27 -8.40 -7.75 -7.78
N GLY A 28 -9.58 -7.12 -7.73
CA GLY A 28 -9.76 -5.72 -7.34
C GLY A 28 -9.43 -5.47 -5.88
N GLY A 29 -9.88 -6.36 -4.97
CA GLY A 29 -9.54 -6.31 -3.54
C GLY A 29 -8.03 -6.39 -3.34
N ALA A 30 -7.40 -7.39 -3.98
CA ALA A 30 -5.96 -7.55 -3.93
C ALA A 30 -5.20 -6.35 -4.52
N ALA A 31 -5.73 -5.69 -5.55
CA ALA A 31 -5.14 -4.45 -6.07
C ALA A 31 -5.19 -3.32 -5.03
N SER A 32 -6.35 -3.13 -4.39
CA SER A 32 -6.59 -2.11 -3.37
C SER A 32 -5.68 -2.31 -2.14
N VAL A 33 -5.63 -3.53 -1.60
CA VAL A 33 -4.74 -3.89 -0.49
C VAL A 33 -3.26 -3.75 -0.88
N GLY A 34 -2.93 -3.97 -2.15
CA GLY A 34 -1.59 -3.69 -2.69
C GLY A 34 -1.23 -2.21 -2.59
N VAL A 35 -2.11 -1.31 -3.05
CA VAL A 35 -1.92 0.14 -2.93
C VAL A 35 -1.78 0.56 -1.46
N THR A 36 -2.63 0.02 -0.60
CA THR A 36 -2.57 0.20 0.85
C THR A 36 -1.23 -0.19 1.45
N SER A 37 -0.68 -1.31 1.00
CA SER A 37 0.60 -1.83 1.47
C SER A 37 1.75 -0.88 1.16
N CYS A 38 1.72 -0.22 -0.01
CA CYS A 38 2.67 0.83 -0.35
C CYS A 38 2.60 2.00 0.64
N PHE A 39 1.39 2.48 0.95
CA PHE A 39 1.22 3.58 1.90
C PHE A 39 1.80 3.24 3.28
N MET A 40 1.58 2.03 3.78
CA MET A 40 2.09 1.61 5.09
C MET A 40 3.62 1.50 5.14
N ILE A 41 4.25 0.83 4.18
CA ILE A 41 5.71 0.67 4.18
C ILE A 41 6.43 2.00 3.98
N VAL A 42 5.90 2.87 3.11
CA VAL A 42 6.46 4.21 2.87
C VAL A 42 6.28 5.07 4.13
N ALA A 43 5.12 5.03 4.79
CA ALA A 43 4.90 5.75 6.05
C ALA A 43 5.90 5.32 7.14
N ILE A 44 6.11 4.01 7.31
CA ILE A 44 7.05 3.48 8.30
C ILE A 44 8.49 3.88 7.97
N ALA A 45 8.89 3.75 6.70
CA ALA A 45 10.25 4.05 6.29
C ALA A 45 10.59 5.55 6.37
N THR A 46 9.61 6.43 6.09
CA THR A 46 9.76 7.89 6.16
C THR A 46 9.68 8.44 7.60
N PHE A 47 9.15 7.67 8.56
CA PHE A 47 8.90 8.12 9.93
C PHE A 47 10.15 8.68 10.64
N LYS A 48 11.27 7.96 10.56
CA LYS A 48 12.52 8.40 11.20
C LYS A 48 13.23 9.53 10.45
N ALA A 49 13.06 9.58 9.13
CA ALA A 49 13.80 10.49 8.27
C ALA A 49 13.16 11.89 8.16
N ASN A 50 11.81 11.96 8.24
CA ASN A 50 11.05 13.18 7.97
C ASN A 50 10.12 13.61 9.12
N GLY A 51 10.10 12.84 10.21
CA GLY A 51 9.22 13.08 11.34
C GLY A 51 7.78 12.61 11.12
N LYS A 52 6.93 12.91 12.12
CA LYS A 52 5.58 12.35 12.23
C LYS A 52 4.60 12.90 11.17
N GLY A 53 4.71 14.18 10.83
CA GLY A 53 3.79 14.84 9.90
C GLY A 53 3.84 14.24 8.50
N VAL A 54 5.05 14.10 7.94
CA VAL A 54 5.27 13.50 6.62
C VAL A 54 4.84 12.03 6.61
N SER A 55 5.22 11.25 7.63
CA SER A 55 4.81 9.85 7.73
C SER A 55 3.28 9.67 7.76
N LEU A 56 2.57 10.55 8.47
CA LEU A 56 1.10 10.54 8.48
C LEU A 56 0.51 10.90 7.11
N ALA A 57 1.14 11.82 6.37
CA ALA A 57 0.73 12.11 5.00
C ALA A 57 0.93 10.89 4.09
N MET A 58 2.06 10.17 4.20
CA MET A 58 2.30 8.94 3.44
C MET A 58 1.28 7.84 3.76
N PHE A 59 0.90 7.71 5.04
CA PHE A 59 -0.10 6.76 5.50
C PHE A 59 -1.47 6.95 4.82
N TRP A 60 -1.82 8.20 4.51
CA TRP A 60 -3.06 8.58 3.82
C TRP A 60 -2.92 8.75 2.30
N GLY A 61 -1.83 8.25 1.70
CA GLY A 61 -1.65 8.24 0.24
C GLY A 61 -0.76 9.36 -0.31
N GLY A 62 -0.06 10.10 0.54
CA GLY A 62 0.91 11.14 0.16
C GLY A 62 2.19 10.63 -0.53
N VAL A 63 2.25 9.35 -0.91
CA VAL A 63 3.44 8.70 -1.50
C VAL A 63 3.95 9.35 -2.77
N LYS A 64 3.12 10.15 -3.46
CA LYS A 64 3.55 10.91 -4.63
C LYS A 64 4.64 11.96 -4.32
N MET A 65 4.76 12.41 -3.07
CA MET A 65 5.86 13.28 -2.65
C MET A 65 7.24 12.58 -2.72
N MET A 66 7.26 11.24 -2.76
CA MET A 66 8.48 10.44 -2.88
C MET A 66 8.81 10.06 -4.33
N LEU A 67 8.09 10.60 -5.32
CA LEU A 67 8.23 10.16 -6.72
C LEU A 67 9.66 10.34 -7.25
N ALA A 68 10.30 11.48 -6.95
CA ALA A 68 11.69 11.72 -7.35
C ALA A 68 12.63 10.65 -6.77
N ASN A 69 12.48 10.35 -5.48
CA ASN A 69 13.26 9.33 -4.78
C ASN A 69 13.06 7.94 -5.36
N PHE A 70 11.84 7.55 -5.72
CA PHE A 70 11.56 6.24 -6.31
C PHE A 70 12.24 6.07 -7.68
N VAL A 71 12.30 7.15 -8.47
CA VAL A 71 13.00 7.17 -9.76
C VAL A 71 14.52 7.13 -9.57
N GLU A 72 15.05 7.89 -8.62
CA GLU A 72 16.49 7.94 -8.32
C GLU A 72 17.01 6.64 -7.67
N HIS A 73 16.16 5.99 -6.87
CA HIS A 73 16.51 4.80 -6.10
C HIS A 73 15.51 3.65 -6.29
N PRO A 74 15.56 2.93 -7.44
CA PRO A 74 14.61 1.84 -7.75
C PRO A 74 14.61 0.69 -6.74
N ARG A 75 15.66 0.54 -5.92
CA ARG A 75 15.69 -0.46 -4.83
C ARG A 75 14.57 -0.27 -3.81
N MET A 76 14.00 0.93 -3.68
CA MET A 76 12.85 1.21 -2.81
C MET A 76 11.59 0.42 -3.22
N PHE A 77 11.47 -0.01 -4.48
CA PHE A 77 10.36 -0.85 -4.93
C PHE A 77 10.40 -2.26 -4.35
N ILE A 78 11.57 -2.75 -3.92
CA ILE A 78 11.73 -4.10 -3.36
C ILE A 78 10.90 -4.29 -2.08
N PRO A 79 11.06 -3.47 -1.02
CA PRO A 79 10.22 -3.60 0.17
C PRO A 79 8.73 -3.39 -0.14
N ILE A 80 8.40 -2.47 -1.06
CA ILE A 80 7.01 -2.22 -1.48
C ILE A 80 6.39 -3.46 -2.13
N ALA A 81 7.11 -4.10 -3.06
CA ALA A 81 6.67 -5.30 -3.73
C ALA A 81 6.52 -6.48 -2.75
N ILE A 82 7.46 -6.66 -1.82
CA ILE A 82 7.40 -7.74 -0.83
C ILE A 82 6.17 -7.60 0.07
N VAL A 83 5.93 -6.40 0.64
CA VAL A 83 4.75 -6.19 1.49
C VAL A 83 3.47 -6.43 0.67
N GLY A 84 3.38 -5.84 -0.52
CA GLY A 84 2.21 -6.01 -1.39
C GLY A 84 1.96 -7.46 -1.84
N ALA A 85 3.01 -8.26 -2.01
CA ALA A 85 2.87 -9.68 -2.33
C ALA A 85 2.29 -10.47 -1.15
N ILE A 86 2.80 -10.24 0.06
CA ILE A 86 2.37 -10.96 1.27
C ILE A 86 0.93 -10.57 1.65
N THR A 87 0.62 -9.28 1.69
CA THR A 87 -0.72 -8.80 2.06
C THR A 87 -1.75 -9.23 1.03
N GLY A 88 -1.43 -9.13 -0.26
CA GLY A 88 -2.31 -9.59 -1.34
C GLY A 88 -2.57 -11.08 -1.34
N PHE A 89 -1.58 -11.89 -0.96
CA PHE A 89 -1.75 -13.32 -0.81
C PHE A 89 -2.75 -13.63 0.30
N ILE A 90 -2.61 -13.01 1.48
CA ILE A 90 -3.51 -13.20 2.63
C ILE A 90 -4.92 -12.70 2.31
N ASP A 91 -5.03 -11.53 1.70
CA ASP A 91 -6.29 -10.91 1.27
C ASP A 91 -7.13 -11.82 0.36
N SER A 92 -6.45 -12.52 -0.56
CA SER A 92 -7.10 -13.43 -1.51
C SER A 92 -7.79 -14.61 -0.81
N PHE A 93 -7.28 -15.09 0.32
CA PHE A 93 -7.95 -16.17 1.09
C PHE A 93 -9.21 -15.70 1.81
N LEU A 94 -9.30 -14.41 2.13
CA LEU A 94 -10.44 -13.82 2.82
C LEU A 94 -11.52 -13.31 1.87
N ASN A 95 -11.33 -13.51 0.55
CA ASN A 95 -12.28 -13.11 -0.49
C ASN A 95 -12.69 -11.64 -0.40
N ILE A 96 -11.76 -10.75 -0.07
CA ILE A 96 -12.01 -9.31 -0.12
C ILE A 96 -12.12 -8.89 -1.59
N GLN A 97 -13.14 -8.10 -1.89
CA GLN A 97 -13.47 -7.71 -3.26
C GLN A 97 -13.54 -6.20 -3.36
N ASN A 98 -13.18 -5.65 -4.52
CA ASN A 98 -13.44 -4.26 -4.88
C ASN A 98 -13.98 -4.15 -6.30
N GLY A 99 -14.73 -3.07 -6.55
CA GLY A 99 -15.09 -2.58 -7.87
C GLY A 99 -13.88 -2.03 -8.62
N SER A 100 -14.00 -1.95 -9.94
CA SER A 100 -12.91 -1.49 -10.81
C SER A 100 -12.57 -0.02 -10.65
N ALA A 101 -13.53 0.81 -10.25
CA ALA A 101 -13.30 2.23 -10.00
C ALA A 101 -12.55 2.46 -8.67
N GLU A 102 -12.70 1.57 -7.69
CA GLU A 102 -12.18 1.71 -6.33
C GLU A 102 -10.90 0.89 -6.08
N ALA A 103 -10.66 -0.15 -6.88
CA ALA A 103 -9.52 -1.07 -6.74
C ALA A 103 -8.15 -0.38 -6.76
N GLY A 104 -8.01 0.79 -7.39
CA GLY A 104 -6.75 1.52 -7.47
C GLY A 104 -6.48 2.52 -6.34
N PHE A 105 -7.40 2.70 -5.39
CA PHE A 105 -7.26 3.74 -4.35
C PHE A 105 -6.51 3.29 -3.08
N GLY A 106 -6.65 2.03 -2.66
CA GLY A 106 -6.22 1.62 -1.31
C GLY A 106 -7.06 2.31 -0.21
N GLN A 107 -6.51 2.50 0.99
CA GLN A 107 -7.26 3.13 2.09
C GLN A 107 -7.38 4.66 1.90
N PRO A 108 -8.48 5.29 2.36
CA PRO A 108 -9.65 4.68 3.01
C PRO A 108 -10.74 4.17 2.05
N VAL A 109 -10.62 4.41 0.75
CA VAL A 109 -11.70 4.10 -0.22
C VAL A 109 -11.91 2.59 -0.37
N GLY A 110 -10.82 1.83 -0.37
CA GLY A 110 -10.76 0.38 -0.46
C GLY A 110 -11.70 -0.35 0.49
N PRO A 111 -11.56 -0.19 1.83
CA PRO A 111 -12.44 -0.87 2.78
C PRO A 111 -13.91 -0.42 2.68
N ILE A 112 -14.18 0.83 2.32
CA ILE A 112 -15.56 1.32 2.14
C ILE A 112 -16.22 0.57 0.98
N ASP A 113 -15.51 0.41 -0.13
CA ASP A 113 -16.00 -0.32 -1.28
C ASP A 113 -16.11 -1.83 -0.99
N SER A 114 -15.09 -2.42 -0.37
CA SER A 114 -15.10 -3.84 0.01
C SER A 114 -16.28 -4.21 0.88
N PHE A 115 -16.69 -3.32 1.78
CA PHE A 115 -17.83 -3.55 2.66
C PHE A 115 -19.14 -3.83 1.89
N GLN A 116 -19.31 -3.25 0.69
CA GLN A 116 -20.51 -3.45 -0.15
C GLN A 116 -20.64 -4.90 -0.65
N TYR A 117 -19.53 -5.62 -0.76
CA TYR A 117 -19.48 -7.01 -1.24
C TYR A 117 -19.49 -8.04 -0.12
N MET A 118 -19.48 -7.61 1.14
CA MET A 118 -19.46 -8.52 2.30
C MET A 118 -20.87 -8.77 2.83
N SER A 119 -21.24 -10.05 2.93
CA SER A 119 -22.47 -10.50 3.59
C SER A 119 -22.24 -10.82 5.06
N GLY A 120 -23.29 -10.77 5.89
CA GLY A 120 -23.24 -11.23 7.28
C GLY A 120 -23.29 -10.09 8.32
N ASN A 121 -22.69 -10.32 9.49
CA ASN A 121 -22.72 -9.35 10.57
C ASN A 121 -21.83 -8.13 10.28
N THR A 122 -22.42 -6.94 10.31
CA THR A 122 -21.73 -5.66 10.08
C THR A 122 -20.49 -5.47 10.95
N GLY A 123 -20.56 -5.81 12.24
CA GLY A 123 -19.44 -5.67 13.17
C GLY A 123 -18.27 -6.58 12.81
N THR A 124 -18.54 -7.83 12.44
CA THR A 124 -17.52 -8.77 11.95
C THR A 124 -16.87 -8.27 10.66
N ASN A 125 -17.66 -7.75 9.72
CA ASN A 125 -17.15 -7.26 8.44
C ASN A 125 -16.24 -6.04 8.62
N ILE A 126 -16.64 -5.09 9.45
CA ILE A 126 -15.79 -3.92 9.80
C ILE A 126 -14.48 -4.39 10.44
N LEU A 127 -14.54 -5.38 11.34
CA LEU A 127 -13.35 -5.91 12.00
C LEU A 127 -12.39 -6.60 11.01
N ILE A 128 -12.91 -7.38 10.06
CA ILE A 128 -12.10 -7.99 8.99
C ILE A 128 -11.44 -6.91 8.12
N LEU A 129 -12.18 -5.88 7.73
CA LEU A 129 -11.65 -4.79 6.90
C LEU A 129 -10.57 -3.97 7.64
N LEU A 130 -10.77 -3.69 8.93
CA LEU A 130 -9.75 -3.06 9.77
C LEU A 130 -8.49 -3.94 9.87
N LEU A 131 -8.67 -5.25 9.99
CA LEU A 131 -7.55 -6.18 10.01
C LEU A 131 -6.79 -6.15 8.68
N ILE A 132 -7.47 -6.15 7.54
CA ILE A 132 -6.82 -6.31 6.24
C ILE A 132 -6.28 -5.03 5.65
N TYR A 133 -6.95 -3.90 5.83
CA TYR A 133 -6.50 -2.62 5.27
C TYR A 133 -5.57 -1.83 6.21
N TYR A 134 -5.55 -2.14 7.51
CA TYR A 134 -4.76 -1.39 8.48
C TYR A 134 -3.80 -2.27 9.26
N ILE A 135 -4.31 -3.21 10.06
CA ILE A 135 -3.47 -3.94 11.02
C ILE A 135 -2.45 -4.84 10.29
N LEU A 136 -2.90 -5.67 9.36
CA LEU A 136 -2.06 -6.60 8.62
C LEU A 136 -0.99 -5.86 7.79
N PRO A 137 -1.30 -4.86 6.95
CA PRO A 137 -0.29 -4.17 6.16
C PRO A 137 0.72 -3.42 7.03
N ILE A 138 0.32 -2.86 8.19
CA ILE A 138 1.24 -2.25 9.15
C ILE A 138 2.19 -3.29 9.74
N LEU A 139 1.67 -4.42 10.22
CA LEU A 139 2.50 -5.47 10.84
C LEU A 139 3.50 -6.06 9.84
N ILE A 140 3.04 -6.41 8.63
CA ILE A 140 3.91 -6.94 7.57
C ILE A 140 4.94 -5.88 7.16
N SER A 141 4.54 -4.62 7.02
CA SER A 141 5.47 -3.53 6.70
C SER A 141 6.55 -3.34 7.77
N LEU A 142 6.21 -3.42 9.06
CA LEU A 142 7.20 -3.34 10.15
C LEU A 142 8.20 -4.49 10.09
N VAL A 143 7.73 -5.72 9.87
CA VAL A 143 8.59 -6.90 9.75
C VAL A 143 9.52 -6.77 8.54
N VAL A 144 8.96 -6.45 7.37
CA VAL A 144 9.74 -6.25 6.13
C VAL A 144 10.75 -5.12 6.30
N TYR A 145 10.35 -4.00 6.88
CA TYR A 145 11.23 -2.88 7.20
C TYR A 145 12.40 -3.31 8.11
N TRP A 146 12.11 -4.11 9.14
CA TRP A 146 13.13 -4.58 10.08
C TRP A 146 14.10 -5.62 9.47
N ILE A 147 13.63 -6.42 8.53
CA ILE A 147 14.47 -7.37 7.80
C ILE A 147 15.33 -6.63 6.78
N ILE A 148 14.73 -5.77 5.94
CA ILE A 148 15.42 -5.17 4.80
C ILE A 148 16.52 -4.20 5.21
N ARG A 149 16.36 -3.51 6.35
CA ARG A 149 17.41 -2.64 6.93
C ARG A 149 18.69 -3.39 7.34
N LYS A 150 18.65 -4.73 7.46
CA LYS A 150 19.85 -5.54 7.71
C LYS A 150 20.70 -5.74 6.45
N PHE A 151 20.16 -5.43 5.28
CA PHE A 151 20.82 -5.58 3.99
C PHE A 151 21.14 -4.21 3.39
N PRO A 152 22.35 -3.67 3.61
CA PRO A 152 22.71 -2.31 3.19
C PRO A 152 22.70 -2.10 1.66
N LYS A 153 22.79 -3.19 0.87
CA LYS A 153 22.62 -3.13 -0.59
C LYS A 153 21.18 -2.83 -1.01
N LEU A 154 20.20 -3.27 -0.20
CA LEU A 154 18.77 -3.20 -0.50
C LEU A 154 18.06 -2.05 0.20
N TYR A 155 18.65 -1.50 1.26
CA TYR A 155 18.05 -0.42 2.03
C TYR A 155 19.07 0.63 2.45
N ASN A 156 18.75 1.89 2.16
CA ASN A 156 19.45 3.06 2.67
C ASN A 156 18.42 4.05 3.22
N SER A 157 18.63 4.49 4.46
CA SER A 157 17.71 5.42 5.14
C SER A 157 17.63 6.80 4.47
N ASN A 158 18.68 7.22 3.75
CA ASN A 158 18.68 8.52 3.07
C ASN A 158 17.73 8.56 1.88
N ASP A 159 17.48 7.43 1.23
CA ASP A 159 16.55 7.33 0.09
C ASP A 159 15.11 7.67 0.50
N TRP A 160 14.78 7.57 1.79
CA TRP A 160 13.44 7.79 2.34
C TRP A 160 13.22 9.22 2.85
N LYS A 161 14.11 10.16 2.54
CA LYS A 161 13.95 11.58 2.88
C LYS A 161 13.13 12.31 1.80
N VAL A 162 12.06 12.97 2.20
CA VAL A 162 11.28 13.85 1.31
C VAL A 162 12.03 15.17 1.19
N ASP A 163 12.30 15.59 -0.04
CA ASP A 163 12.82 16.92 -0.34
C ASP A 163 11.62 17.89 -0.35
N ILE A 164 11.41 18.63 0.73
CA ILE A 164 10.25 19.55 0.88
C ILE A 164 10.55 20.94 0.28
N ASP A 165 11.83 21.24 0.02
CA ASP A 165 12.31 22.56 -0.39
C ASP A 165 12.43 22.72 -1.93
N LYS A 166 11.93 21.76 -2.71
CA LYS A 166 11.85 21.81 -4.19
C LYS A 166 10.40 21.82 -4.64
#